data_AF-A0A8B7QSF6-F1
#
_entry.id   AF-A0A8B7QSF6-F1
#
_cell.length_a   1.000
_cell.length_b   1.000
_cell.length_c   1.000
_cell.angle_alpha   90.00
_cell.angle_beta   90.00
_cell.angle_gamma   90.00
#
_symmetry.space_group_name_H-M   'P 1'
#
loop_
_entity.id
_entity.type
_entity.pdbx_description
1 polymer ?
#
loop_
_entity_poly.entity_id
_entity_poly.type
_entity_poly.pdbx_seq_one_letter_code
_entity_poly.pdbx_strand_id
1 'polypeptide(L)'
;SNKWGHPRGYRIQTLSFAGDPLPQNSSMERAFSWGRYQLAVTQRKEEEPSSTSIYNQNDPWAPTVDFTDFINNETIAGEDLVAWVTAGFLHIPHAE
;
A
#
# COMPACT_ATOMS: atom_id res chain seq x y z
N SER A 1 13.07 -25.02 -4.53
CA SER A 1 11.83 -25.55 -5.14
C SER A 1 11.18 -26.60 -4.24
N ASN A 2 9.91 -26.93 -4.45
CA ASN A 2 9.25 -28.09 -3.85
C ASN A 2 9.78 -29.39 -4.47
N LYS A 3 9.33 -30.56 -3.97
CA LYS A 3 9.74 -31.88 -4.48
C LYS A 3 9.52 -32.06 -6.00
N TRP A 4 8.62 -31.27 -6.58
CA TRP A 4 8.18 -31.35 -7.97
C TRP A 4 8.85 -30.31 -8.88
N GLY A 5 9.88 -29.61 -8.41
CA GLY A 5 10.64 -28.65 -9.21
C GLY A 5 10.07 -27.22 -9.27
N HIS A 6 8.91 -26.95 -8.67
CA HIS A 6 8.31 -25.61 -8.67
C HIS A 6 8.85 -24.71 -7.55
N PRO A 7 9.00 -23.39 -7.76
CA PRO A 7 9.31 -22.45 -6.68
C PRO A 7 8.31 -22.58 -5.53
N ARG A 8 8.80 -22.55 -4.29
CA ARG A 8 7.93 -22.49 -3.12
C ARG A 8 7.44 -21.04 -3.01
N GLY A 9 6.13 -20.85 -2.88
CA GLY A 9 5.55 -19.51 -2.83
C GLY A 9 4.26 -19.48 -2.03
N TYR A 10 3.93 -18.28 -1.56
CA TYR A 10 2.65 -17.95 -0.94
C TYR A 10 1.93 -16.95 -1.84
N ARG A 11 0.63 -17.16 -2.06
CA ARG A 11 -0.20 -16.28 -2.89
C ARG A 11 -0.96 -15.30 -1.99
N ILE A 12 -0.96 -14.03 -2.38
CA ILE A 12 -1.87 -13.03 -1.84
C ILE A 12 -3.10 -12.98 -2.75
N GLN A 13 -4.28 -13.19 -2.17
CA GLN A 13 -5.57 -13.01 -2.85
C GLN A 13 -6.35 -11.95 -2.10
N THR A 14 -6.59 -10.81 -2.75
CA THR A 14 -7.29 -9.68 -2.17
C THR A 14 -8.80 -9.84 -2.31
N LEU A 15 -9.54 -9.47 -1.27
CA LEU A 15 -10.99 -9.31 -1.28
C LEU A 15 -11.28 -7.86 -0.92
N SER A 16 -11.73 -7.08 -1.90
CA SER A 16 -11.93 -5.64 -1.76
C SER A 16 -13.05 -5.18 -2.69
N PHE A 17 -13.83 -4.21 -2.23
CA PHE A 17 -14.85 -3.49 -2.99
C PHE A 17 -14.53 -1.99 -2.97
N ALA A 18 -13.24 -1.65 -2.92
CA ALA A 18 -12.75 -0.29 -2.72
C ALA A 18 -13.40 0.66 -3.73
N GLY A 19 -13.85 1.81 -3.23
CA GLY A 19 -14.28 2.91 -4.07
C GLY A 19 -13.09 3.55 -4.79
N ASP A 20 -13.38 4.57 -5.59
CA ASP A 20 -12.34 5.33 -6.27
C ASP A 20 -11.41 6.01 -5.26
N PRO A 21 -10.08 5.96 -5.45
CA PRO A 21 -9.15 6.68 -4.60
C PRO A 21 -9.36 8.19 -4.76
N LEU A 22 -8.92 8.96 -3.76
CA LEU A 22 -8.92 10.41 -3.90
C LEU A 22 -8.07 10.80 -5.13
N PRO A 23 -8.53 11.72 -5.98
CA PRO A 23 -7.77 12.16 -7.13
C PRO A 23 -6.39 12.70 -6.73
N GLN A 24 -5.34 12.33 -7.48
CA GLN A 24 -3.96 12.74 -7.18
C GLN A 24 -3.72 14.26 -7.29
N ASN A 25 -4.63 14.98 -7.95
CA ASN A 25 -4.59 16.44 -8.00
C ASN A 25 -5.03 17.10 -6.68
N SER A 26 -5.59 16.33 -5.74
CA SER A 26 -5.85 16.80 -4.38
C SER A 26 -4.53 17.01 -3.65
N SER A 27 -4.38 18.18 -3.03
CA SER A 27 -3.18 18.54 -2.28
C SER A 27 -2.94 17.69 -1.03
N MET A 28 -3.95 16.92 -0.58
CA MET A 28 -3.89 16.06 0.61
C MET A 28 -3.60 14.59 0.30
N GLU A 29 -3.72 14.18 -0.96
CA GLU A 29 -3.77 12.76 -1.31
C GLU A 29 -2.49 12.02 -0.92
N ARG A 30 -1.33 12.69 -0.99
CA ARG A 30 -0.02 12.14 -0.63
C ARG A 30 0.04 11.57 0.80
N ALA A 31 -0.76 12.10 1.73
CA ALA A 31 -0.81 11.62 3.11
C ALA A 31 -1.38 10.20 3.28
N PHE A 32 -2.04 9.68 2.26
CA PHE A 32 -2.62 8.34 2.22
C PHE A 32 -2.47 7.73 0.83
N SER A 33 -1.32 7.98 0.21
CA SER A 33 -1.01 7.55 -1.16
C SER A 33 -0.97 6.02 -1.34
N TRP A 34 -0.92 5.25 -0.25
CA TRP A 34 -1.18 3.80 -0.24
C TRP A 34 -2.57 3.44 -0.79
N GLY A 35 -3.54 4.36 -0.67
CA GLY A 35 -4.90 4.20 -1.21
C GLY A 35 -4.96 4.05 -2.73
N ARG A 36 -3.92 4.46 -3.47
CA ARG A 36 -3.83 4.31 -4.94
C ARG A 36 -3.60 2.86 -5.38
N TYR A 37 -3.02 2.04 -4.50
CA TYR A 37 -2.53 0.71 -4.84
C TYR A 37 -3.41 -0.35 -4.19
N GLN A 38 -3.93 -1.29 -4.97
CA GLN A 38 -4.58 -2.48 -4.40
C GLN A 38 -3.54 -3.38 -3.68
N LEU A 39 -2.37 -3.50 -4.29
CA LEU A 39 -1.21 -4.25 -3.81
C LEU A 39 0.05 -3.55 -4.30
N ALA A 40 1.03 -3.37 -3.41
CA ALA A 40 2.39 -2.98 -3.75
C ALA A 40 3.38 -3.93 -3.07
N VAL A 41 4.54 -4.15 -3.69
CA VAL A 41 5.63 -4.95 -3.13
C VAL A 41 6.89 -4.12 -3.19
N THR A 42 7.56 -3.94 -2.05
CA THR A 42 8.79 -3.16 -1.90
C THR A 42 9.87 -4.00 -1.22
N GLN A 43 11.12 -3.53 -1.25
CA GLN A 43 12.14 -4.07 -0.36
C GLN A 43 11.80 -3.73 1.09
N ARG A 44 12.09 -4.64 2.03
CA ARG A 44 11.96 -4.37 3.45
C ARG A 44 13.11 -3.44 3.89
N LYS A 45 12.77 -2.29 4.48
CA LYS A 45 13.74 -1.37 5.07
C LYS A 45 13.35 -1.02 6.50
N GLU A 46 14.33 -0.81 7.37
CA GLU A 46 14.07 -0.40 8.77
C GLU A 46 13.58 1.05 8.82
N GLU A 47 14.00 1.87 7.85
CA GLU A 47 13.60 3.26 7.64
C GLU A 47 12.22 3.43 6.97
N GLU A 48 11.62 2.34 6.47
CA GLU A 48 10.26 2.32 5.90
C GLU A 48 9.31 1.45 6.78
N PRO A 49 9.20 1.70 8.11
CA PRO A 49 8.53 0.77 9.02
C PRO A 49 6.99 0.83 8.95
N SER A 50 6.42 1.88 8.36
CA SER A 50 4.98 2.14 8.29
C SER A 50 4.64 2.93 7.03
N SER A 51 3.48 2.66 6.43
CA SER A 51 2.96 3.37 5.24
C SER A 51 2.27 4.70 5.55
N THR A 52 2.18 5.06 6.83
CA THR A 52 1.57 6.30 7.32
C THR A 52 2.20 6.73 8.65
N SER A 53 1.78 7.88 9.17
CA SER A 53 2.19 8.41 10.46
C SER A 53 0.99 9.01 11.20
N ILE A 54 1.05 9.02 12.53
CA ILE A 54 0.05 9.72 13.37
C ILE A 54 -0.05 11.21 13.03
N TYR A 55 1.02 11.80 12.46
CA TYR A 55 1.09 13.21 12.13
C TYR A 55 0.46 13.56 10.77
N ASN A 56 0.29 12.59 9.87
CA ASN A 56 -0.33 12.81 8.54
C ASN A 56 -1.76 13.34 8.64
N GLN A 57 -2.49 13.02 9.72
CA GLN A 57 -3.87 13.45 9.88
C GLN A 57 -4.01 14.97 10.04
N ASN A 58 -3.09 15.59 10.77
CA ASN A 58 -3.18 17.02 11.11
C ASN A 58 -2.47 17.91 10.08
N ASP A 59 -1.56 17.34 9.29
CA ASP A 59 -0.95 18.03 8.16
C ASP A 59 -0.80 17.09 6.94
N PRO A 60 -1.90 16.80 6.24
CA PRO A 60 -1.86 15.95 5.06
C PRO A 60 -1.23 16.61 3.83
N TRP A 61 -1.02 17.93 3.86
CA TRP A 61 -0.43 18.68 2.75
C TRP A 61 1.10 18.58 2.73
N ALA A 62 1.71 18.43 3.92
CA ALA A 62 3.11 18.10 4.14
C ALA A 62 3.23 16.78 4.93
N PRO A 63 2.93 15.63 4.30
CA PRO A 63 2.86 14.36 5.01
C PRO A 63 4.22 13.99 5.62
N THR A 64 4.19 13.46 6.84
CA THR A 64 5.38 12.91 7.51
C THR A 64 5.85 11.61 6.87
N VAL A 65 4.92 10.84 6.33
CA VAL A 65 5.19 9.64 5.53
C VAL A 65 4.35 9.69 4.26
N ASP A 66 4.99 9.62 3.09
CA ASP A 66 4.33 9.39 1.80
C ASP A 66 4.70 7.98 1.34
N PHE A 67 3.71 7.08 1.27
CA PHE A 67 3.95 5.69 0.87
C PHE A 67 4.53 5.55 -0.55
N THR A 68 4.28 6.53 -1.44
CA THR A 68 4.81 6.46 -2.81
C THR A 68 6.33 6.59 -2.86
N ASP A 69 6.97 7.14 -1.83
CA ASP A 69 8.42 7.21 -1.73
C ASP A 69 9.08 5.81 -1.64
N PHE A 70 8.34 4.80 -1.18
CA PHE A 70 8.84 3.42 -1.06
C PHE A 70 8.89 2.72 -2.44
N ILE A 71 8.23 3.29 -3.46
CA ILE A 71 8.17 2.75 -4.83
C ILE A 71 9.14 3.55 -5.70
N ASN A 72 10.43 3.23 -5.56
CA ASN A 72 11.54 4.04 -6.07
C ASN A 72 12.42 3.30 -7.11
N ASN A 73 11.83 2.37 -7.88
CA ASN A 73 12.50 1.61 -8.95
C ASN A 73 13.64 0.68 -8.47
N GLU A 74 13.61 0.26 -7.21
CA GLU A 74 14.49 -0.76 -6.67
C GLU A 74 14.16 -2.18 -7.22
N THR A 75 15.17 -3.05 -7.21
CA THR A 75 14.94 -4.47 -7.55
C THR A 75 14.10 -5.17 -6.49
N ILE A 76 13.24 -6.09 -6.91
CA ILE A 76 12.49 -6.99 -6.01
C ILE A 76 12.93 -8.45 -6.16
N ALA A 77 13.96 -8.70 -6.98
CA ALA A 77 14.42 -10.05 -7.28
C ALA A 77 15.43 -10.53 -6.22
N GLY A 78 15.01 -11.45 -5.36
CA GLY A 78 15.90 -12.09 -4.39
C GLY A 78 16.19 -11.28 -3.12
N GLU A 79 15.41 -10.22 -2.89
CA GLU A 79 15.53 -9.35 -1.72
C GLU A 79 14.59 -9.78 -0.58
N ASP A 80 14.76 -9.16 0.59
CA ASP A 80 13.73 -9.19 1.64
C ASP A 80 12.56 -8.30 1.20
N LEU A 81 11.36 -8.88 1.09
CA LEU A 81 10.21 -8.22 0.48
C LEU A 81 9.08 -8.01 1.50
N VAL A 82 8.44 -6.85 1.42
CA VAL A 82 7.19 -6.54 2.11
C VAL A 82 6.08 -6.35 1.08
N ALA A 83 4.93 -6.98 1.33
CA ALA A 83 3.71 -6.77 0.56
C ALA A 83 2.75 -5.86 1.34
N TRP A 84 2.31 -4.78 0.70
CA TRP A 84 1.39 -3.79 1.23
C TRP A 84 0.04 -3.94 0.53
N VAL A 85 -1.02 -4.20 1.28
CA VAL A 85 -2.35 -4.50 0.72
C VAL A 85 -3.35 -3.44 1.18
N THR A 86 -4.06 -2.84 0.22
CA THR A 86 -5.18 -1.95 0.49
C THR A 86 -6.48 -2.68 0.20
N ALA A 87 -7.37 -2.71 1.20
CA ALA A 87 -8.73 -3.23 1.06
C ALA A 87 -9.73 -2.22 1.63
N GLY A 88 -10.89 -2.12 1.00
CA GLY A 88 -11.93 -1.19 1.42
C GLY A 88 -13.27 -1.49 0.75
N PHE A 89 -14.24 -0.63 1.01
CA PHE A 89 -15.56 -0.68 0.38
C PHE A 89 -16.17 0.72 0.33
N LEU A 90 -17.02 0.97 -0.67
CA LEU A 90 -17.87 2.16 -0.67
C LEU A 90 -19.03 1.96 0.31
N HIS A 91 -19.27 2.94 1.17
CA HIS A 91 -20.39 2.92 2.10
C HIS A 91 -21.38 4.05 1.77
N ILE A 92 -22.58 3.66 1.34
CA ILE A 92 -23.76 4.54 1.26
C ILE A 92 -24.71 4.08 2.37
N PRO A 93 -24.82 4.81 3.49
CA PRO A 93 -25.66 4.42 4.61
C PRO A 93 -27.13 4.24 4.21
N HIS A 94 -27.81 3.29 4.86
CA HIS A 94 -29.22 2.97 4.66
C HIS A 94 -29.90 2.61 6.00
N ALA A 95 -31.18 2.21 5.98
CA ALA A 95 -32.02 2.13 7.18
C ALA A 95 -31.91 0.79 7.95
N GLU A 96 -31.40 -0.24 7.30
CA GLU A 96 -31.30 -1.63 7.76
C GLU A 96 -30.47 -1.85 9.03
#